data_AF-A0A8X6YDF7-F1
#
_entry.id   AF-A0A8X6YDF7-F1
#
_cell.length_a   1.000
_cell.length_b   1.000
_cell.length_c   1.000
_cell.angle_alpha   90.00
_cell.angle_beta   90.00
_cell.angle_gamma   90.00
#
_symmetry.space_group_name_H-M   'P 1'
#
loop_
_entity.id
_entity.type
_entity.pdbx_description
1 polymer ?
#
loop_
_entity_poly.entity_id
_entity_poly.type
_entity_poly.pdbx_seq_one_letter_code
_entity_poly.pdbx_strand_id
1 'polypeptide(L)'
;MNDIGFPRSEEELNRMCPPFVEHQECTVIDVVKEICRTDSTLHINVTEHIGCLYNVTKYYSSNCSQTIKNNQERIIKYIEEISGEEPYTYQHRLWKSYDCLDQSLFFVCYSAQILEDCGHAAERLVRQLLNSIDYIEQFCPVSQHDDIKQLMAIMELSAEEVRALKKLFSME
;
A
#
# COMPACT_ATOMS: atom_id res chain seq x y z
N MET A 1 -5.95 -20.33 -11.07
CA MET A 1 -6.70 -19.09 -10.74
C MET A 1 -6.23 -18.04 -11.73
N ASN A 2 -7.14 -17.45 -12.50
CA ASN A 2 -6.77 -16.29 -13.32
C ASN A 2 -6.36 -15.17 -12.37
N ASP A 3 -5.18 -14.61 -12.58
CA ASP A 3 -4.68 -13.45 -11.87
C ASP A 3 -5.69 -12.31 -12.06
N ILE A 4 -6.47 -12.00 -11.01
CA ILE A 4 -7.44 -10.91 -11.06
C ILE A 4 -6.67 -9.61 -10.81
N GLY A 5 -5.85 -9.25 -11.80
CA GLY A 5 -5.09 -8.01 -11.78
C GLY A 5 -5.98 -6.78 -11.80
N PHE A 6 -5.40 -5.61 -11.55
CA PHE A 6 -6.09 -4.32 -11.66
C PHE A 6 -6.70 -4.15 -13.06
N PRO A 7 -7.95 -3.67 -13.19
CA PRO A 7 -8.63 -3.58 -14.49
C PRO A 7 -7.93 -2.58 -15.41
N ARG A 8 -7.91 -2.85 -16.72
CA ARG A 8 -7.26 -2.03 -17.74
C ARG A 8 -8.16 -0.93 -18.30
N SER A 9 -9.46 -1.12 -18.17
CA SER A 9 -10.50 -0.27 -18.74
C SER A 9 -11.76 -0.33 -17.89
N GLU A 10 -12.65 0.64 -18.09
CA GLU A 10 -13.98 0.66 -17.49
C GLU A 10 -14.80 -0.60 -17.82
N GLU A 11 -14.71 -1.10 -19.06
CA GLU A 11 -15.39 -2.34 -19.46
C GLU A 11 -14.90 -3.54 -18.62
N GLU A 12 -13.59 -3.64 -18.39
CA GLU A 12 -13.02 -4.70 -17.56
C GLU A 12 -13.42 -4.54 -16.09
N LEU A 13 -13.41 -3.31 -15.56
CA LEU A 13 -13.88 -3.00 -14.22
C LEU A 13 -15.35 -3.44 -14.04
N ASN A 14 -16.23 -3.05 -14.95
CA ASN A 14 -17.66 -3.37 -14.89
C ASN A 14 -17.92 -4.89 -14.98
N ARG A 15 -17.09 -5.63 -15.71
CA ARG A 15 -17.13 -7.10 -15.75
C ARG A 15 -16.69 -7.72 -14.42
N MET A 16 -15.74 -7.10 -13.73
CA MET A 16 -15.21 -7.57 -12.44
C MET A 16 -16.16 -7.25 -11.27
N CYS A 17 -16.91 -6.16 -11.35
CA CYS A 17 -17.75 -5.68 -10.26
C CYS A 17 -18.74 -6.69 -9.66
N PRO A 18 -19.58 -7.41 -10.45
CA PRO A 18 -20.54 -8.37 -9.89
C PRO A 18 -19.92 -9.46 -9.00
N PRO A 19 -18.88 -10.22 -9.44
CA PRO A 19 -18.29 -11.24 -8.58
C PRO A 19 -17.59 -10.66 -7.34
N PHE A 20 -17.00 -9.46 -7.43
CA PHE A 20 -16.34 -8.83 -6.28
C PHE A 20 -17.33 -8.39 -5.20
N VAL A 21 -18.47 -7.83 -5.58
CA VAL A 21 -19.49 -7.36 -4.63
C VAL A 21 -20.21 -8.54 -3.96
N GLU A 22 -20.39 -9.66 -4.67
CA GLU A 22 -21.12 -10.82 -4.15
C GLU A 22 -20.30 -11.71 -3.20
N HIS A 23 -18.97 -11.69 -3.26
CA HIS A 23 -18.12 -12.69 -2.59
C HIS A 23 -17.16 -12.12 -1.52
N GLN A 24 -17.17 -10.82 -1.23
CA GLN A 24 -16.26 -10.23 -0.25
C GLN A 24 -16.98 -9.74 1.03
N GLU A 25 -16.67 -10.41 2.14
CA GLU A 25 -16.93 -9.93 3.50
C GLU A 25 -15.66 -9.23 4.02
N CYS A 26 -15.40 -8.00 3.59
CA CYS A 26 -14.25 -7.22 4.09
C CYS A 26 -14.55 -5.73 4.18
N THR A 27 -13.74 -5.00 4.94
CA THR A 27 -13.79 -3.54 5.13
C THR A 27 -13.67 -2.74 3.82
N VAL A 28 -13.26 -3.40 2.73
CA VAL A 28 -13.10 -2.82 1.39
C VAL A 28 -14.42 -2.86 0.59
N ILE A 29 -15.44 -3.60 1.04
CA ILE A 29 -16.65 -3.86 0.26
C ILE A 29 -17.44 -2.59 -0.08
N ASP A 30 -17.47 -1.60 0.82
CA ASP A 30 -18.22 -0.37 0.59
C ASP A 30 -17.52 0.52 -0.44
N VAL A 31 -16.19 0.56 -0.41
CA VAL A 31 -15.38 1.24 -1.44
C VAL A 31 -15.54 0.55 -2.79
N VAL A 32 -15.51 -0.79 -2.83
CA VAL A 32 -15.73 -1.56 -4.07
C VAL A 32 -17.14 -1.34 -4.62
N LYS A 33 -18.17 -1.38 -3.77
CA LYS A 33 -19.55 -1.09 -4.18
C LYS A 33 -19.66 0.30 -4.79
N GLU A 34 -19.03 1.30 -4.19
CA GLU A 34 -19.05 2.65 -4.72
C GLU A 34 -18.29 2.76 -6.05
N ILE A 35 -17.12 2.13 -6.19
CA ILE A 35 -16.41 2.02 -7.48
C ILE A 35 -17.28 1.33 -8.54
N CYS A 36 -18.09 0.35 -8.16
CA CYS A 36 -18.93 -0.42 -9.08
C CYS A 36 -20.24 0.27 -9.48
N ARG A 37 -20.56 1.41 -8.88
CA ARG A 37 -21.72 2.22 -9.22
C ARG A 37 -21.34 3.25 -10.28
N THR A 38 -21.79 3.06 -11.51
CA THR A 38 -21.43 3.92 -12.66
C THR A 38 -21.85 5.39 -12.50
N ASP A 39 -22.82 5.67 -11.62
CA ASP A 39 -23.29 7.00 -11.25
C ASP A 39 -22.47 7.67 -10.14
N SER A 40 -21.53 6.94 -9.52
CA SER A 40 -20.76 7.46 -8.39
C SER A 40 -19.58 8.33 -8.85
N THR A 41 -19.25 9.33 -8.02
CA THR A 41 -18.04 10.14 -8.23
C THR A 41 -16.79 9.27 -8.17
N LEU A 42 -16.77 8.22 -7.34
CA LEU A 42 -15.62 7.35 -7.21
C LEU A 42 -15.39 6.49 -8.45
N HIS A 43 -16.46 5.97 -9.06
CA HIS A 43 -16.40 5.25 -10.32
C HIS A 43 -15.81 6.13 -11.41
N ILE A 44 -16.37 7.34 -11.60
CA ILE A 44 -15.92 8.29 -12.61
C ILE A 44 -14.42 8.61 -12.43
N ASN A 45 -13.99 8.90 -11.20
CA ASN A 45 -12.59 9.20 -10.92
C ASN A 45 -11.68 7.99 -11.19
N VAL A 46 -12.11 6.78 -10.84
CA VAL A 46 -11.35 5.55 -11.12
C VAL A 46 -11.25 5.31 -12.61
N THR A 47 -12.34 5.39 -13.37
CA THR A 47 -12.36 5.12 -14.80
C THR A 47 -11.59 6.18 -15.60
N GLU A 48 -11.56 7.43 -15.15
CA GLU A 48 -10.73 8.49 -15.74
C GLU A 48 -9.23 8.16 -15.67
N HIS A 49 -8.79 7.48 -14.61
CA HIS A 49 -7.37 7.17 -14.37
C HIS A 49 -6.99 5.70 -14.59
N ILE A 50 -7.95 4.82 -14.89
CA ILE A 50 -7.80 3.35 -14.87
C ILE A 50 -6.66 2.86 -15.76
N GLY A 51 -6.51 3.41 -16.96
CA GLY A 51 -5.46 3.02 -17.88
C GLY A 51 -4.06 3.38 -17.37
N CYS A 52 -3.92 4.54 -16.73
CA CYS A 52 -2.65 4.96 -16.14
C CYS A 52 -2.32 4.15 -14.89
N LEU A 53 -3.29 3.99 -13.97
CA LEU A 53 -3.14 3.18 -12.77
C LEU A 53 -2.81 1.72 -13.08
N TYR A 54 -3.39 1.15 -14.14
CA TYR A 54 -3.03 -0.18 -14.63
C TYR A 54 -1.58 -0.25 -15.08
N ASN A 55 -1.09 0.74 -15.84
CA ASN A 55 0.30 0.77 -16.28
C ASN A 55 1.26 0.89 -15.10
N VAL A 56 1.00 1.77 -14.14
CA VAL A 56 1.83 1.89 -12.93
C VAL A 56 1.81 0.60 -12.12
N THR A 57 0.65 -0.06 -11.99
CA THR A 57 0.55 -1.35 -11.27
C THR A 57 1.29 -2.47 -11.99
N LYS A 58 1.18 -2.54 -13.32
CA LYS A 58 1.82 -3.57 -14.15
C LYS A 58 3.33 -3.40 -14.24
N TYR A 59 3.78 -2.16 -14.42
CA TYR A 59 5.19 -1.78 -14.55
C TYR A 59 5.74 -1.22 -13.26
N TYR A 60 5.09 -1.55 -12.12
CA TYR A 60 5.51 -1.11 -10.81
C TYR A 60 6.99 -1.41 -10.67
N SER A 61 7.76 -0.33 -10.60
CA SER A 61 9.13 -0.38 -11.08
C SER A 61 9.96 -1.29 -10.18
N SER A 62 10.86 -2.04 -10.80
CA SER A 62 11.96 -2.73 -10.12
C SER A 62 12.70 -1.85 -9.11
N ASN A 63 12.61 -0.53 -9.22
CA ASN A 63 13.26 0.43 -8.33
C ASN A 63 12.62 0.46 -6.94
N CYS A 64 11.28 0.52 -6.84
CA CYS A 64 10.61 0.42 -5.54
C CYS A 64 10.91 -0.94 -4.88
N SER A 65 10.79 -2.02 -5.65
CA SER A 65 11.04 -3.38 -5.17
C SER A 65 12.48 -3.59 -4.70
N GLN A 66 13.47 -2.98 -5.35
CA GLN A 66 14.88 -3.14 -4.97
C GLN A 66 15.24 -2.35 -3.69
N THR A 67 14.76 -1.11 -3.55
CA THR A 67 14.98 -0.31 -2.33
C THR A 67 14.30 -0.97 -1.13
N ILE A 68 13.07 -1.46 -1.31
CA ILE A 68 12.35 -2.22 -0.29
C ILE A 68 13.18 -3.46 0.06
N LYS A 69 13.55 -4.31 -0.91
CA LYS A 69 14.33 -5.53 -0.69
C LYS A 69 15.63 -5.30 0.09
N ASN A 70 16.40 -4.27 -0.25
CA ASN A 70 17.65 -3.96 0.47
C ASN A 70 17.39 -3.60 1.95
N ASN A 71 16.30 -2.87 2.22
CA ASN A 71 15.92 -2.53 3.57
C ASN A 71 15.31 -3.72 4.34
N GLN A 72 14.59 -4.62 3.65
CA GLN A 72 14.06 -5.86 4.21
C GLN A 72 15.18 -6.73 4.79
N GLU A 73 16.26 -6.96 4.03
CA GLU A 73 17.40 -7.78 4.49
C GLU A 73 18.04 -7.24 5.78
N ARG A 74 18.14 -5.91 5.91
CA ARG A 74 18.69 -5.24 7.11
C ARG A 74 17.79 -5.38 8.32
N ILE A 75 16.48 -5.17 8.14
CA ILE A 75 15.52 -5.29 9.23
C ILE A 75 15.44 -6.74 9.70
N ILE A 76 15.37 -7.71 8.78
CA ILE A 76 15.32 -9.14 9.12
C ILE A 76 16.52 -9.50 9.99
N LYS A 77 17.73 -9.14 9.55
CA LYS A 77 18.95 -9.38 10.31
C LYS A 77 18.93 -8.71 11.69
N TYR A 78 18.44 -7.48 11.77
CA TYR A 78 18.31 -6.78 13.05
C TYR A 78 17.34 -7.49 14.00
N ILE A 79 16.18 -7.91 13.50
CA ILE A 79 15.17 -8.62 14.31
C ILE A 79 15.74 -9.95 14.79
N GLU A 80 16.41 -10.72 13.93
CA GLU A 80 17.10 -11.97 14.29
C GLU A 80 18.14 -11.75 15.41
N GLU A 81 18.98 -10.72 15.29
CA GLU A 81 20.03 -10.42 16.27
C GLU A 81 19.47 -10.10 17.67
N ILE A 82 18.31 -9.45 17.76
CA ILE A 82 17.72 -9.05 19.05
C ILE A 82 16.76 -10.08 19.61
N SER A 83 16.06 -10.85 18.77
CA SER A 83 15.09 -11.86 19.21
C SER A 83 15.78 -13.18 19.54
N GLY A 84 16.92 -13.48 18.90
CA GLY A 84 17.53 -14.80 18.91
C GLY A 84 16.67 -15.87 18.23
N GLU A 85 15.62 -15.45 17.52
CA GLU A 85 14.70 -16.31 16.78
C GLU A 85 15.15 -16.43 15.33
N GLU A 86 14.92 -17.59 14.72
CA GLU A 86 15.08 -17.74 13.27
C GLU A 86 14.10 -16.81 12.52
N PRO A 87 14.48 -16.34 11.32
CA PRO A 87 13.58 -15.56 10.49
C PRO A 87 12.29 -16.34 10.22
N TYR A 88 11.18 -15.62 10.03
CA TYR A 88 9.87 -16.19 9.71
C TYR A 88 9.15 -16.95 10.84
N THR A 89 9.65 -16.88 12.08
CA THR A 89 8.88 -17.35 13.25
C THR A 89 7.74 -16.38 13.61
N TYR A 90 7.82 -15.11 13.16
CA TYR A 90 6.82 -14.04 13.35
C TYR A 90 6.34 -13.84 14.81
N GLN A 91 7.07 -14.36 15.80
CA GLN A 91 6.65 -14.32 17.22
C GLN A 91 7.07 -13.01 17.87
N HIS A 92 8.23 -12.48 17.47
CA HIS A 92 8.70 -11.20 17.97
C HIS A 92 7.80 -10.03 17.56
N ARG A 93 7.51 -9.12 18.51
CA ARG A 93 6.60 -7.98 18.29
C ARG A 93 6.98 -7.08 17.10
N LEU A 94 8.28 -6.98 16.81
CA LEU A 94 8.79 -6.16 15.72
C LEU A 94 8.40 -6.66 14.34
N TRP A 95 8.04 -7.94 14.18
CA TRP A 95 7.59 -8.45 12.89
C TRP A 95 6.31 -7.76 12.43
N LYS A 96 5.36 -7.51 13.34
CA LYS A 96 4.13 -6.77 13.01
C LYS A 96 4.42 -5.33 12.61
N SER A 97 5.29 -4.65 13.37
CA SER A 97 5.72 -3.28 13.08
C SER A 97 6.49 -3.20 11.76
N TYR A 98 7.27 -4.23 11.43
CA TYR A 98 7.97 -4.36 10.16
C TYR A 98 7.01 -4.60 8.99
N ASP A 99 6.06 -5.53 9.11
CA ASP A 99 5.05 -5.78 8.07
C ASP A 99 4.28 -4.49 7.74
N CYS A 100 3.88 -3.75 8.77
CA CYS A 100 3.30 -2.42 8.63
C CYS A 100 4.21 -1.46 7.85
N LEU A 101 5.48 -1.35 8.26
CA LEU A 101 6.44 -0.43 7.67
C LEU A 101 6.76 -0.79 6.21
N ASP A 102 6.87 -2.08 5.90
CA ASP A 102 7.11 -2.61 4.55
C ASP A 102 5.97 -2.25 3.59
N GLN A 103 4.71 -2.51 4.00
CA GLN A 103 3.53 -2.12 3.22
C GLN A 103 3.42 -0.59 3.06
N SER A 104 3.80 0.16 4.09
CA SER A 104 3.77 1.62 4.06
C SER A 104 4.82 2.21 3.13
N LEU A 105 6.02 1.62 3.08
CA LEU A 105 7.07 1.98 2.12
C LEU A 105 6.65 1.64 0.69
N PHE A 106 6.03 0.47 0.51
CA PHE A 106 5.41 0.12 -0.76
C PHE A 106 4.43 1.20 -1.21
N PHE A 107 3.55 1.64 -0.31
CA PHE A 107 2.61 2.71 -0.63
C PHE A 107 3.28 4.05 -0.93
N VAL A 108 4.26 4.47 -0.13
CA VAL A 108 4.99 5.73 -0.38
C VAL A 108 5.62 5.73 -1.77
N CYS A 109 6.27 4.63 -2.16
CA CYS A 109 6.91 4.51 -3.46
C CYS A 109 5.88 4.47 -4.60
N TYR A 110 4.80 3.68 -4.43
CA TYR A 110 3.70 3.59 -5.37
C TYR A 110 3.02 4.95 -5.60
N SER A 111 2.77 5.70 -4.51
CA SER A 111 2.19 7.04 -4.56
C SER A 111 3.08 8.02 -5.31
N ALA A 112 4.41 7.95 -5.10
CA ALA A 112 5.36 8.79 -5.83
C ALA A 112 5.36 8.46 -7.32
N GLN A 113 5.32 7.18 -7.68
CA GLN A 113 5.28 6.76 -9.08
C GLN A 113 3.97 7.16 -9.76
N ILE A 114 2.81 7.04 -9.08
CA ILE A 114 1.53 7.54 -9.62
C ILE A 114 1.59 9.05 -9.83
N LEU A 115 2.18 9.79 -8.88
CA LEU A 115 2.31 11.23 -9.03
C LEU A 115 3.13 11.60 -10.27
N GLU A 116 4.23 10.90 -10.51
CA GLU A 116 5.11 11.10 -11.66
C GLU A 116 4.43 10.72 -12.99
N ASP A 117 3.84 9.53 -13.05
CA ASP A 117 3.33 8.93 -14.30
C ASP A 117 1.89 9.38 -14.64
N CYS A 118 1.05 9.58 -13.62
CA CYS A 118 -0.39 9.82 -13.75
C CYS A 118 -0.86 11.19 -13.23
N GLY A 119 0.01 11.92 -12.52
CA GLY A 119 -0.26 13.25 -12.00
C GLY A 119 -1.04 13.29 -10.67
N HIS A 120 -1.20 14.51 -10.14
CA HIS A 120 -1.78 14.76 -8.81
C HIS A 120 -3.23 14.29 -8.64
N ALA A 121 -4.03 14.25 -9.71
CA ALA A 121 -5.42 13.80 -9.62
C ALA A 121 -5.49 12.30 -9.29
N ALA A 122 -4.73 11.49 -10.02
CA ALA A 122 -4.63 10.05 -9.79
C ALA A 122 -3.99 9.73 -8.43
N GLU A 123 -2.94 10.45 -8.03
CA GLU A 123 -2.30 10.24 -6.73
C GLU A 123 -3.25 10.52 -5.56
N ARG A 124 -4.04 11.60 -5.65
CA ARG A 124 -5.06 11.92 -4.64
C ARG A 124 -6.16 10.87 -4.58
N LEU A 125 -6.58 10.34 -5.73
CA LEU A 125 -7.56 9.25 -5.77
C LEU A 125 -7.03 8.01 -5.04
N VAL A 126 -5.80 7.59 -5.28
CA VAL A 126 -5.22 6.41 -4.61
C VAL A 126 -5.09 6.64 -3.10
N ARG A 127 -4.65 7.84 -2.68
CA ARG A 127 -4.67 8.22 -1.26
C ARG A 127 -6.07 8.16 -0.66
N GLN A 128 -7.07 8.69 -1.37
CA GLN A 128 -8.45 8.66 -0.92
C GLN A 128 -8.94 7.22 -0.75
N LEU A 129 -8.65 6.33 -1.70
CA LEU A 129 -9.03 4.92 -1.62
C LEU A 129 -8.43 4.22 -0.40
N LEU A 130 -7.15 4.47 -0.11
CA LEU A 130 -6.49 3.87 1.05
C LEU A 130 -7.00 4.39 2.39
N ASN A 131 -7.31 5.69 2.45
CA ASN A 131 -7.93 6.28 3.63
C ASN A 131 -9.35 5.73 3.84
N SER A 132 -10.12 5.52 2.76
CA SER A 132 -11.50 5.02 2.85
C SER A 132 -11.62 3.59 3.38
N ILE A 133 -10.52 2.83 3.40
CA ILE A 133 -10.49 1.47 3.96
C ILE A 133 -9.75 1.42 5.31
N ASP A 134 -9.44 2.58 5.90
CA ASP A 134 -8.63 2.73 7.11
C ASP A 134 -7.36 1.88 7.08
N TYR A 135 -6.71 1.78 5.91
CA TYR A 135 -5.63 0.82 5.67
C TYR A 135 -4.53 0.96 6.73
N ILE A 136 -4.06 2.20 6.93
CA ILE A 136 -2.98 2.47 7.88
C ILE A 136 -3.43 2.17 9.31
N GLU A 137 -4.64 2.54 9.72
CA GLU A 137 -5.07 2.27 11.11
C GLU A 137 -5.26 0.77 11.38
N GLN A 138 -5.71 0.01 10.38
CA GLN A 138 -5.89 -1.44 10.49
C GLN A 138 -4.57 -2.20 10.53
N PHE A 139 -3.59 -1.80 9.70
CA PHE A 139 -2.31 -2.51 9.58
C PHE A 139 -1.19 -1.94 10.46
N CYS A 140 -1.29 -0.68 10.86
CA CYS A 140 -0.27 0.09 11.58
C CYS A 140 -0.86 0.83 12.80
N PRO A 141 -1.31 0.11 13.84
CA PRO A 141 -1.88 0.75 15.01
C PRO A 141 -0.87 1.63 15.74
N VAL A 142 -1.36 2.69 16.41
CA VAL A 142 -0.54 3.65 17.17
C VAL A 142 0.40 2.98 18.18
N SER A 143 -0.01 1.84 18.74
CA SER A 143 0.81 1.05 19.67
C SER A 143 2.13 0.54 19.08
N GLN A 144 2.27 0.51 17.76
CA GLN A 144 3.50 0.09 17.06
C GLN A 144 4.40 1.27 16.68
N HIS A 145 3.99 2.52 16.95
CA HIS A 145 4.68 3.68 16.39
C HIS A 145 6.15 3.81 16.82
N ASP A 146 6.47 3.49 18.09
CA ASP A 146 7.84 3.57 18.58
C ASP A 146 8.73 2.51 17.95
N ASP A 147 8.22 1.28 17.80
CA ASP A 147 8.90 0.20 17.10
C ASP A 147 9.12 0.58 15.62
N ILE A 148 8.13 1.18 14.95
CA ILE A 148 8.27 1.66 13.56
C ILE A 148 9.36 2.74 13.46
N LYS A 149 9.41 3.71 14.38
CA LYS A 149 10.46 4.74 14.40
C LYS A 149 11.85 4.11 14.57
N GLN A 150 11.97 3.12 15.43
CA GLN A 150 13.21 2.37 15.63
C GLN A 150 13.63 1.65 14.35
N LEU A 151 12.69 0.95 13.68
CA LEU A 151 12.95 0.25 12.44
C LEU A 151 13.34 1.22 11.30
N MET A 152 12.68 2.36 11.18
CA MET A 152 13.03 3.40 10.20
C MET A 152 14.46 3.91 10.36
N ALA A 153 14.99 3.97 11.59
CA ALA A 153 16.36 4.41 11.85
C ALA A 153 17.44 3.39 11.42
N ILE A 154 17.04 2.15 11.18
CA ILE A 154 17.92 1.05 10.74
C ILE A 154 17.97 0.97 9.21
N MET A 155 16.89 1.39 8.56
CA MET A 155 16.76 1.43 7.11
C MET A 155 17.56 2.59 6.51
N GLU A 156 18.07 2.41 5.29
CA GLU A 156 18.74 3.47 4.52
C GLU A 156 17.71 4.28 3.72
N LEU A 157 16.76 4.87 4.44
CA LEU A 157 15.71 5.71 3.83
C LEU A 157 16.24 7.11 3.53
N SER A 158 15.84 7.65 2.39
CA SER A 158 16.02 9.06 2.07
C SER A 158 15.20 9.95 3.01
N ALA A 159 15.59 11.21 3.13
CA ALA A 159 14.86 12.19 3.94
C ALA A 159 13.41 12.41 3.46
N GLU A 160 13.15 12.18 2.17
CA GLU A 160 11.81 12.27 1.58
C GLU A 160 10.95 11.07 1.97
N GLU A 161 11.48 9.85 1.88
CA GLU A 161 10.78 8.64 2.33
C GLU A 161 10.46 8.70 3.82
N VAL A 162 11.42 9.13 4.66
CA VAL A 162 11.19 9.32 6.10
C VAL A 162 10.05 10.31 6.35
N ARG A 163 10.02 11.43 5.61
CA ARG A 163 8.98 12.45 5.76
C ARG A 163 7.61 11.92 5.30
N ALA A 164 7.56 11.19 4.20
CA ALA A 164 6.34 10.61 3.66
C ALA A 164 5.74 9.58 4.61
N LEU A 165 6.57 8.67 5.17
CA LEU A 165 6.15 7.69 6.17
C LEU A 165 5.64 8.35 7.46
N LYS A 166 6.38 9.33 7.99
CA LYS A 166 5.94 10.07 9.18
C LYS A 166 4.57 10.73 8.98
N LYS A 167 4.36 11.34 7.81
CA LYS A 167 3.06 11.91 7.45
C LYS A 167 1.97 10.85 7.35
N LEU A 168 2.28 9.69 6.76
CA LEU A 168 1.34 8.57 6.62
C LEU A 168 0.90 8.03 7.98
N PHE A 169 1.82 7.91 8.94
CA PHE A 169 1.55 7.43 10.29
C PHE A 169 1.08 8.51 11.27
N SER A 170 0.96 9.76 10.84
CA SER A 170 0.69 10.90 11.74
C SER A 170 1.69 10.99 12.91
N MET A 171 2.97 10.65 12.65
CA MET A 171 4.07 10.77 13.59
C MET A 171 4.81 12.09 13.33
N GLU A 172 4.44 13.17 14.02
CA GLU A 172 5.20 14.42 13.99
C GLU A 172 6.61 14.27 14.61
#